data_AF-A0A532DRK9-F1
#
_entry.id   AF-A0A532DRK9-F1
#
_cell.length_a   1.000
_cell.length_b   1.000
_cell.length_c   1.000
_cell.angle_alpha   90.00
_cell.angle_beta   90.00
_cell.angle_gamma   90.00
#
_symmetry.space_group_name_H-M   'P 1'
#
loop_
_entity.id
_entity.type
_entity.pdbx_description
1 polymer ?
#
loop_
_entity_poly.entity_id
_entity_poly.type
_entity_poly.pdbx_seq_one_letter_code
_entity_poly.pdbx_strand_id
1 'polypeptide(L)'
;MIRDNADWPSKARNETMVMPIRSTLSLSLSLILLFLSIQVGWAQTVQKETEQAAELLAGLLNAGRVIVERNQSLINDPQKADKGFTPGVFEQSVLDEFARQTRVDLRASTSSVPTSTKELLTLLLSASKEVVHDAQFVINQRGIGYKNLIPATFGSQAARKFSTRSKVTIKQTALEPRNLQNAPDEYEEMVLKRLASQPSSTMPIVEWLGGGQLLRAVVPIYYSEDCLVCHGNPKGILDISGYPREGAQAGELAGAISIQIPSDHR
;
A
#
# COMPACT_ATOMS: atom_id res chain seq x y z
N MET A 1 49.97 -88.94 46.70
CA MET A 1 49.26 -87.89 47.47
C MET A 1 48.93 -86.79 46.48
N ILE A 2 47.64 -86.61 46.14
CA ILE A 2 47.02 -85.40 45.53
C ILE A 2 47.42 -85.15 44.05
N ARG A 3 46.56 -84.92 43.04
CA ARG A 3 45.10 -84.78 42.88
C ARG A 3 44.82 -84.84 41.37
N ASP A 4 43.63 -85.32 40.99
CA ASP A 4 42.97 -85.08 39.71
C ASP A 4 42.71 -83.58 39.46
N ASN A 5 42.68 -83.15 38.20
CA ASN A 5 41.44 -82.79 37.50
C ASN A 5 41.66 -82.04 36.18
N ALA A 6 40.76 -82.34 35.24
CA ALA A 6 40.60 -81.82 33.90
C ALA A 6 40.16 -80.35 33.85
N ASP A 7 40.40 -79.68 32.72
CA ASP A 7 39.41 -78.76 32.12
C ASP A 7 39.77 -78.35 30.68
N TRP A 8 38.87 -78.63 29.72
CA TRP A 8 38.39 -77.72 28.65
C TRP A 8 37.22 -78.43 27.94
N PRO A 9 36.13 -77.71 27.56
CA PRO A 9 36.15 -77.07 26.25
C PRO A 9 35.62 -75.63 26.21
N SER A 10 35.98 -74.98 25.10
CA SER A 10 35.85 -73.57 24.75
C SER A 10 34.41 -73.05 24.70
N LYS A 11 34.21 -71.88 25.30
CA LYS A 11 33.04 -71.02 25.14
C LYS A 11 32.92 -70.55 23.69
N ALA A 12 31.87 -70.98 22.98
CA ALA A 12 31.51 -70.43 21.68
C ALA A 12 31.13 -68.94 21.83
N ARG A 13 31.81 -68.07 21.08
CA ARG A 13 31.45 -66.65 20.93
C ARG A 13 30.32 -66.57 19.91
N ASN A 14 29.10 -66.25 20.36
CA ASN A 14 28.06 -65.76 19.48
C ASN A 14 28.40 -64.32 19.09
N GLU A 15 28.96 -64.15 17.90
CA GLU A 15 29.03 -62.84 17.25
C GLU A 15 27.64 -62.51 16.69
N THR A 16 26.88 -61.69 17.41
CA THR A 16 25.70 -61.02 16.86
C THR A 16 26.16 -60.00 15.83
N MET A 17 26.10 -60.36 14.55
CA MET A 17 26.26 -59.45 13.43
C MET A 17 25.14 -58.41 13.44
N VAL A 18 25.43 -57.21 13.96
CA VAL A 18 24.54 -56.04 13.85
C VAL A 18 24.67 -55.51 12.43
N MET A 19 23.68 -55.76 11.56
CA MET A 19 23.57 -55.05 10.29
C MET A 19 23.33 -53.56 10.57
N PRO A 20 24.14 -52.63 10.03
CA PRO A 20 23.81 -51.21 10.10
C PRO A 20 22.61 -50.97 9.18
N ILE A 21 21.45 -50.70 9.77
CA ILE A 21 20.32 -50.11 9.06
C ILE A 21 20.81 -48.73 8.57
N ARG A 22 21.20 -48.64 7.29
CA ARG A 22 21.54 -47.36 6.65
C ARG A 22 20.31 -46.45 6.75
N SER A 23 20.44 -45.35 7.48
CA SER A 23 19.37 -44.40 7.80
C SER A 23 18.94 -43.57 6.59
N THR A 24 18.36 -44.21 5.57
CA THR A 24 17.80 -43.50 4.41
C THR A 24 16.59 -42.64 4.80
N LEU A 25 15.87 -43.00 5.88
CA LEU A 25 14.75 -42.22 6.43
C LEU A 25 15.15 -40.82 6.94
N SER A 26 16.34 -40.70 7.53
CA SER A 26 16.82 -39.44 8.12
C SER A 26 17.15 -38.42 7.04
N LEU A 27 17.74 -38.87 5.93
CA LEU A 27 18.09 -38.02 4.79
C LEU A 27 16.83 -37.48 4.08
N SER A 28 15.80 -38.32 3.92
CA SER A 28 14.52 -37.90 3.33
C SER A 28 13.77 -36.89 4.19
N LEU A 29 13.79 -37.05 5.53
CA LEU A 29 13.12 -36.12 6.43
C LEU A 29 13.84 -34.76 6.50
N SER A 30 15.18 -34.76 6.51
CA SER A 30 15.97 -33.53 6.44
C SER A 30 15.78 -32.79 5.11
N LEU A 31 15.67 -33.52 4.00
CA LEU A 31 15.41 -32.91 2.69
C LEU A 31 13.99 -32.31 2.62
N ILE A 32 12.98 -33.02 3.13
CA ILE A 32 11.60 -32.50 3.23
C ILE A 32 11.54 -31.26 4.13
N LEU A 33 12.20 -31.28 5.29
CA LEU A 33 12.27 -30.12 6.19
C LEU A 33 12.98 -28.93 5.52
N LEU A 34 14.06 -29.17 4.78
CA LEU A 34 14.75 -28.12 4.02
C LEU A 34 13.86 -27.54 2.92
N PHE A 35 13.14 -28.38 2.16
CA PHE A 35 12.18 -27.94 1.15
C PHE A 35 11.02 -27.13 1.76
N LEU A 36 10.49 -27.56 2.91
CA LEU A 36 9.43 -26.83 3.62
C LEU A 36 9.95 -25.46 4.12
N SER A 37 11.17 -25.42 4.64
CA SER A 37 11.81 -24.19 5.14
C SER A 37 12.01 -23.17 4.02
N ILE A 38 12.42 -23.65 2.83
CA ILE A 38 12.57 -22.81 1.64
C ILE A 38 11.20 -22.24 1.24
N GLN A 39 10.15 -23.06 1.11
CA GLN A 39 8.84 -22.55 0.69
C GLN A 39 8.26 -21.49 1.64
N VAL A 40 8.44 -21.64 2.95
CA VAL A 40 7.99 -20.66 3.95
C VAL A 40 8.73 -19.33 3.81
N GLY A 41 10.05 -19.35 3.63
CA GLY A 41 10.84 -18.12 3.48
C GLY A 41 10.50 -17.31 2.22
N TRP A 42 10.17 -18.00 1.11
CA TRP A 42 9.77 -17.34 -0.13
C TRP A 42 8.39 -16.69 0.01
N ALA A 43 7.42 -17.37 0.63
CA ALA A 43 6.10 -16.80 0.88
C ALA A 43 6.16 -15.54 1.75
N GLN A 44 6.97 -15.54 2.80
CA GLN A 44 7.18 -14.38 3.67
C GLN A 44 7.82 -13.19 2.91
N THR A 45 8.77 -13.47 2.02
CA THR A 45 9.40 -12.43 1.20
C THR A 45 8.40 -11.79 0.25
N VAL A 46 7.61 -12.60 -0.46
CA VAL A 46 6.56 -12.12 -1.37
C VAL A 46 5.52 -11.28 -0.63
N GLN A 47 5.10 -11.69 0.56
CA GLN A 47 4.16 -10.91 1.37
C GLN A 47 4.74 -9.54 1.73
N LYS A 48 5.98 -9.49 2.21
CA LYS A 48 6.64 -8.24 2.56
C LYS A 48 6.82 -7.30 1.36
N GLU A 49 7.18 -7.85 0.19
CA GLU A 49 7.25 -7.07 -1.05
C GLU A 49 5.88 -6.48 -1.44
N THR A 50 4.81 -7.26 -1.27
CA THR A 50 3.44 -6.84 -1.60
C THR A 50 2.93 -5.77 -0.63
N GLU A 51 3.24 -5.92 0.66
CA GLU A 51 2.93 -4.90 1.68
C GLU A 51 3.65 -3.59 1.40
N GLN A 52 4.95 -3.65 1.06
CA GLN A 52 5.72 -2.48 0.64
C GLN A 52 5.13 -1.86 -0.63
N ALA A 53 4.69 -2.67 -1.60
CA ALA A 53 4.04 -2.17 -2.81
C ALA A 53 2.76 -1.39 -2.47
N ALA A 54 1.93 -1.90 -1.57
CA ALA A 54 0.72 -1.19 -1.14
C ALA A 54 1.07 0.14 -0.45
N GLU A 55 2.03 0.16 0.47
CA GLU A 55 2.47 1.38 1.14
C GLU A 55 2.96 2.44 0.13
N LEU A 56 3.81 2.04 -0.82
CA LEU A 56 4.33 2.95 -1.84
C LEU A 56 3.24 3.44 -2.80
N LEU A 57 2.29 2.59 -3.19
CA LEU A 57 1.16 2.99 -4.05
C LEU A 57 0.26 4.02 -3.35
N ALA A 58 -0.04 3.81 -2.06
CA ALA A 58 -0.78 4.79 -1.27
C ALA A 58 -0.01 6.10 -1.15
N GLY A 59 1.29 6.03 -0.87
CA GLY A 59 2.18 7.18 -0.80
C GLY A 59 2.22 7.99 -2.09
N LEU A 60 2.30 7.33 -3.25
CA LEU A 60 2.33 8.01 -4.54
C LEU A 60 1.00 8.69 -4.88
N LEU A 61 -0.13 8.03 -4.61
CA LEU A 61 -1.45 8.65 -4.78
C LEU A 61 -1.60 9.86 -3.85
N ASN A 62 -1.14 9.73 -2.59
CA ASN A 62 -1.19 10.81 -1.61
C ASN A 62 -0.29 11.98 -2.00
N ALA A 63 0.91 11.73 -2.53
CA ALA A 63 1.78 12.79 -3.06
C ALA A 63 1.06 13.57 -4.18
N GLY A 64 0.39 12.90 -5.11
CA GLY A 64 -0.45 13.54 -6.12
C GLY A 64 -1.54 14.44 -5.52
N ARG A 65 -2.24 13.95 -4.49
CA ARG A 65 -3.26 14.73 -3.76
C ARG A 65 -2.69 15.99 -3.12
N VAL A 66 -1.53 15.88 -2.45
CA VAL A 66 -0.83 17.01 -1.82
C VAL A 66 -0.43 18.05 -2.86
N ILE A 67 0.06 17.64 -4.04
CA ILE A 67 0.40 18.59 -5.10
C ILE A 67 -0.85 19.32 -5.61
N VAL A 68 -1.98 18.64 -5.78
CA VAL A 68 -3.24 19.29 -6.17
C VAL A 68 -3.76 20.23 -5.07
N GLU A 69 -3.60 19.86 -3.79
CA GLU A 69 -3.96 20.70 -2.63
C GLU A 69 -3.17 22.00 -2.61
N ARG A 70 -1.83 21.91 -2.64
CA ARG A 70 -0.93 23.08 -2.60
C ARG A 70 -1.13 24.03 -3.79
N ASN A 71 -1.68 23.53 -4.90
CA ASN A 71 -1.97 24.33 -6.09
C ASN A 71 -3.42 24.81 -6.16
N GLN A 72 -4.27 24.60 -5.14
CA GLN A 72 -5.68 25.00 -5.21
C GLN A 72 -5.89 26.48 -5.50
N SER A 73 -5.14 27.37 -4.87
CA SER A 73 -5.27 28.82 -5.11
C SER A 73 -4.92 29.20 -6.55
N LEU A 74 -3.93 28.54 -7.15
CA LEU A 74 -3.54 28.75 -8.55
C LEU A 74 -4.58 28.14 -9.50
N ILE A 75 -4.98 26.89 -9.28
CA ILE A 75 -5.97 26.17 -10.07
C ILE A 75 -7.30 26.93 -10.08
N ASN A 76 -7.71 27.50 -8.94
CA ASN A 76 -8.99 28.18 -8.82
C ASN A 76 -8.92 29.71 -9.08
N ASP A 77 -7.79 30.25 -9.54
CA ASP A 77 -7.68 31.66 -9.92
C ASP A 77 -8.51 31.94 -11.20
N PRO A 78 -9.59 32.76 -11.14
CA PRO A 78 -10.42 33.04 -12.31
C PRO A 78 -9.80 34.07 -13.25
N GLN A 79 -8.77 34.81 -12.82
CA GLN A 79 -8.19 35.91 -13.58
C GLN A 79 -7.11 35.42 -14.57
N LYS A 80 -6.48 34.28 -14.28
CA LYS A 80 -5.39 33.69 -15.09
C LYS A 80 -5.91 32.68 -16.11
N ALA A 81 -5.44 32.81 -17.35
CA ALA A 81 -5.64 31.82 -18.40
C ALA A 81 -4.62 30.70 -18.26
N ASP A 82 -3.34 30.98 -18.56
CA ASP A 82 -2.27 30.01 -18.34
C ASP A 82 -1.84 30.01 -16.87
N LYS A 83 -1.97 28.84 -16.23
CA LYS A 83 -1.58 28.63 -14.84
C LYS A 83 -0.25 27.91 -14.70
N GLY A 84 0.34 27.41 -15.78
CA GLY A 84 1.59 26.64 -15.74
C GLY A 84 1.49 25.29 -15.01
N PHE A 85 0.31 24.90 -14.50
CA PHE A 85 0.06 23.61 -13.85
C PHE A 85 -0.16 22.52 -14.89
N THR A 86 0.91 22.19 -15.61
CA THR A 86 0.93 21.18 -16.69
C THR A 86 1.18 19.78 -16.15
N PRO A 87 0.91 18.71 -16.92
CA PRO A 87 1.21 17.33 -16.50
C PRO A 87 2.69 17.10 -16.18
N GLY A 88 3.61 17.79 -16.88
CA GLY A 88 5.04 17.69 -16.63
C GLY A 88 5.47 18.36 -15.32
N VAL A 89 4.96 19.56 -15.04
CA VAL A 89 5.20 20.25 -13.75
C VAL A 89 4.63 19.44 -12.59
N PHE A 90 3.42 18.89 -12.78
CA PHE A 90 2.78 18.00 -11.81
C PHE A 90 3.63 16.76 -11.54
N GLU A 91 4.08 16.06 -12.58
CA GLU A 91 4.92 14.86 -12.45
C GLU A 91 6.18 15.11 -11.63
N GLN A 92 6.93 16.19 -11.93
CA GLN A 92 8.15 16.49 -11.19
C GLN A 92 7.83 16.76 -9.71
N SER A 93 6.79 17.54 -9.44
CA SER A 93 6.37 17.87 -8.07
C SER A 93 5.93 16.62 -7.29
N VAL A 94 5.22 15.68 -7.94
CA VAL A 94 4.78 14.43 -7.32
C VAL A 94 5.97 13.54 -6.99
N LEU A 95 6.92 13.40 -7.91
CA LEU A 95 8.12 12.60 -7.70
C LEU A 95 8.96 13.15 -6.53
N ASP A 96 9.07 14.48 -6.43
CA ASP A 96 9.81 15.13 -5.34
C ASP A 96 9.09 14.95 -4.00
N GLU A 97 7.77 15.14 -3.96
CA GLU A 97 6.96 14.92 -2.75
C GLU A 97 6.97 13.44 -2.33
N PHE A 98 6.89 12.51 -3.29
CA PHE A 98 6.96 11.08 -3.04
C PHE A 98 8.31 10.67 -2.46
N ALA A 99 9.42 11.14 -3.04
CA ALA A 99 10.76 10.88 -2.52
C ALA A 99 10.95 11.48 -1.12
N ARG A 100 10.40 12.67 -0.86
CA ARG A 100 10.42 13.30 0.48
C ARG A 100 9.68 12.45 1.52
N GLN A 101 8.53 11.88 1.18
CA GLN A 101 7.71 11.09 2.11
C GLN A 101 8.26 9.67 2.34
N THR A 102 8.71 9.01 1.28
CA THR A 102 9.04 7.56 1.31
C THR A 102 10.53 7.27 1.34
N ARG A 103 11.38 8.27 1.05
CA ARG A 103 12.83 8.12 0.79
C ARG A 103 13.15 7.25 -0.42
N VAL A 104 12.17 6.98 -1.28
CA VAL A 104 12.34 6.26 -2.56
C VAL A 104 12.37 7.27 -3.70
N ASP A 105 13.48 7.33 -4.43
CA ASP A 105 13.56 8.08 -5.68
C ASP A 105 13.25 7.17 -6.88
N LEU A 106 12.12 7.40 -7.54
CA LEU A 106 11.71 6.64 -8.72
C LEU A 106 12.54 6.98 -9.97
N ARG A 107 13.25 8.11 -9.96
CA ARG A 107 14.15 8.52 -11.05
C ARG A 107 15.51 7.82 -10.96
N ALA A 108 15.86 7.29 -9.79
CA ALA A 108 17.13 6.60 -9.59
C ALA A 108 17.22 5.31 -10.42
N SER A 109 18.41 5.07 -10.99
CA SER A 109 18.72 3.87 -11.77
C SER A 109 18.83 2.62 -10.88
N THR A 110 19.31 2.78 -9.64
CA THR A 110 19.38 1.74 -8.62
C THR A 110 18.34 1.99 -7.55
N SER A 111 17.40 1.07 -7.38
CA SER A 111 16.40 1.12 -6.32
C SER A 111 16.31 -0.21 -5.61
N SER A 112 16.12 -0.18 -4.29
CA SER A 112 15.80 -1.36 -3.48
C SER A 112 14.35 -1.83 -3.69
N VAL A 113 13.55 -1.09 -4.45
CA VAL A 113 12.16 -1.41 -4.77
C VAL A 113 12.11 -2.52 -5.83
N PRO A 114 11.34 -3.60 -5.60
CA PRO A 114 11.15 -4.67 -6.60
C PRO A 114 10.65 -4.14 -7.95
N THR A 115 11.05 -4.80 -9.04
CA THR A 115 10.67 -4.40 -10.41
C THR A 115 9.15 -4.32 -10.60
N SER A 116 8.41 -5.32 -10.12
CA SER A 116 6.94 -5.35 -10.19
C SER A 116 6.31 -4.15 -9.47
N THR A 117 6.84 -3.77 -8.31
CA THR A 117 6.41 -2.58 -7.59
C THR A 117 6.73 -1.30 -8.37
N LYS A 118 7.91 -1.22 -8.99
CA LYS A 118 8.29 -0.07 -9.83
C LYS A 118 7.37 0.09 -11.04
N GLU A 119 6.95 -1.02 -11.67
CA GLU A 119 6.00 -1.02 -12.78
C GLU A 119 4.63 -0.49 -12.34
N LEU A 120 4.10 -0.96 -11.20
CA LEU A 120 2.85 -0.46 -10.63
C LEU A 120 2.93 1.04 -10.30
N LEU A 121 4.03 1.50 -9.68
CA LEU A 121 4.24 2.92 -9.37
C LEU A 121 4.32 3.77 -10.65
N THR A 122 4.99 3.27 -11.69
CA THR A 122 5.08 3.94 -12.99
C THR A 122 3.70 4.05 -13.64
N LEU A 123 2.90 2.97 -13.59
CA LEU A 123 1.53 2.97 -14.10
C LEU A 123 0.64 3.97 -13.33
N LEU A 124 0.75 4.01 -12.00
CA LEU A 124 -0.02 4.95 -11.17
C LEU A 124 0.39 6.41 -11.43
N LEU A 125 1.68 6.69 -11.61
CA LEU A 125 2.16 8.03 -11.99
C LEU A 125 1.61 8.45 -13.36
N SER A 126 1.64 7.55 -14.34
CA SER A 126 1.06 7.80 -15.66
C SER A 126 -0.44 8.10 -15.58
N ALA A 127 -1.19 7.27 -14.85
CA ALA A 127 -2.63 7.48 -14.63
C ALA A 127 -2.91 8.81 -13.93
N SER A 128 -2.05 9.22 -12.99
CA SER A 128 -2.14 10.50 -12.28
C SER A 128 -1.90 11.69 -13.21
N LYS A 129 -0.88 11.62 -14.08
CA LYS A 129 -0.59 12.66 -15.08
C LYS A 129 -1.74 12.84 -16.05
N GLU A 130 -2.39 11.76 -16.46
CA GLU A 130 -3.57 11.83 -17.33
C GLU A 130 -4.71 12.61 -16.71
N VAL A 131 -4.94 12.53 -15.39
CA VAL A 131 -5.98 13.34 -14.74
C VAL A 131 -5.69 14.83 -14.89
N VAL A 132 -4.43 15.24 -14.71
CA VAL A 132 -4.01 16.65 -14.89
C VAL A 132 -4.05 17.07 -16.35
N HIS A 133 -3.72 16.15 -17.27
CA HIS A 133 -3.85 16.37 -18.71
C HIS A 133 -5.32 16.61 -19.10
N ASP A 134 -6.22 15.73 -18.69
CA ASP A 134 -7.65 15.81 -19.02
C ASP A 134 -8.29 17.07 -18.43
N ALA A 135 -7.76 17.56 -17.30
CA ALA A 135 -8.21 18.78 -16.65
C ALA A 135 -7.63 20.08 -17.25
N GLN A 136 -6.68 20.04 -18.21
CA GLN A 136 -5.96 21.23 -18.69
C GLN A 136 -6.90 22.34 -19.20
N PHE A 137 -7.96 21.96 -19.91
CA PHE A 137 -8.95 22.91 -20.40
C PHE A 137 -9.64 23.65 -19.24
N VAL A 138 -10.08 22.92 -18.22
CA VAL A 138 -10.81 23.48 -17.07
C VAL A 138 -9.89 24.27 -16.15
N ILE A 139 -8.67 23.78 -15.91
CA ILE A 139 -7.62 24.47 -15.15
C ILE A 139 -7.45 25.87 -15.73
N ASN A 140 -7.21 25.99 -17.04
CA ASN A 140 -6.82 27.24 -17.68
C ASN A 140 -8.02 28.14 -18.09
N GLN A 141 -9.24 27.76 -17.74
CA GLN A 141 -10.43 28.55 -18.05
C GLN A 141 -10.50 29.83 -17.20
N ARG A 142 -10.71 31.00 -17.80
CA ARG A 142 -10.94 32.25 -17.06
C ARG A 142 -12.39 32.38 -16.59
N GLY A 143 -12.62 33.24 -15.61
CA GLY A 143 -13.97 33.62 -15.14
C GLY A 143 -14.67 32.58 -14.25
N ILE A 144 -14.09 31.38 -14.08
CA ILE A 144 -14.60 30.35 -13.18
C ILE A 144 -13.60 30.15 -12.06
N GLY A 145 -14.03 30.32 -10.81
CA GLY A 145 -13.19 30.07 -9.63
C GLY A 145 -13.01 28.57 -9.38
N TYR A 146 -14.08 27.88 -8.96
CA TYR A 146 -14.01 26.45 -8.65
C TYR A 146 -13.85 25.58 -9.91
N LYS A 147 -12.78 24.79 -9.98
CA LYS A 147 -12.46 23.93 -11.15
C LYS A 147 -12.82 22.46 -11.01
N ASN A 148 -13.30 22.02 -9.85
CA ASN A 148 -13.56 20.61 -9.54
C ASN A 148 -12.33 19.67 -9.68
N LEU A 149 -11.12 20.24 -9.72
CA LEU A 149 -9.85 19.52 -9.59
C LEU A 149 -9.33 19.73 -8.17
N ILE A 150 -9.88 18.95 -7.24
CA ILE A 150 -9.52 18.95 -5.81
C ILE A 150 -8.83 17.62 -5.45
N PRO A 151 -8.16 17.51 -4.29
CA PRO A 151 -7.46 16.27 -3.91
C PRO A 151 -8.33 15.00 -4.00
N ALA A 152 -9.59 15.08 -3.55
CA ALA A 152 -10.50 13.94 -3.57
C ALA A 152 -10.92 13.51 -4.99
N THR A 153 -11.22 14.46 -5.88
CA THR A 153 -11.61 14.16 -7.27
C THR A 153 -10.41 13.67 -8.07
N PHE A 154 -9.24 14.29 -7.88
CA PHE A 154 -7.98 13.82 -8.46
C PHE A 154 -7.68 12.38 -8.05
N GLY A 155 -7.67 12.11 -6.74
CA GLY A 155 -7.34 10.78 -6.22
C GLY A 155 -8.30 9.70 -6.74
N SER A 156 -9.59 10.01 -6.88
CA SER A 156 -10.60 9.05 -7.34
C SER A 156 -10.41 8.73 -8.82
N GLN A 157 -10.12 9.75 -9.64
CA GLN A 157 -9.88 9.57 -11.06
C GLN A 157 -8.58 8.82 -11.34
N ALA A 158 -7.49 9.17 -10.64
CA ALA A 158 -6.20 8.51 -10.77
C ALA A 158 -6.28 7.04 -10.35
N ALA A 159 -6.89 6.77 -9.18
CA ALA A 159 -7.10 5.43 -8.67
C ALA A 159 -7.96 4.58 -9.60
N ARG A 160 -9.03 5.14 -10.18
CA ARG A 160 -9.86 4.43 -11.16
C ARG A 160 -9.09 4.12 -12.44
N LYS A 161 -8.42 5.10 -13.05
CA LYS A 161 -7.61 4.89 -14.27
C LYS A 161 -6.54 3.82 -14.04
N PHE A 162 -5.85 3.86 -12.91
CA PHE A 162 -4.86 2.85 -12.51
C PHE A 162 -5.50 1.45 -12.34
N SER A 163 -6.58 1.35 -11.57
CA SER A 163 -7.21 0.06 -11.26
C SER A 163 -7.82 -0.60 -12.50
N THR A 164 -8.21 0.16 -13.52
CA THR A 164 -8.68 -0.41 -14.81
C THR A 164 -7.56 -1.04 -15.66
N ARG A 165 -6.30 -0.77 -15.33
CA ARG A 165 -5.12 -1.20 -16.10
C ARG A 165 -4.20 -2.13 -15.32
N SER A 166 -4.61 -2.53 -14.12
CA SER A 166 -3.87 -3.45 -13.26
C SER A 166 -4.85 -4.36 -12.53
N LYS A 167 -4.35 -5.42 -11.89
CA LYS A 167 -5.14 -6.22 -10.96
C LYS A 167 -5.27 -5.59 -9.56
N VAL A 168 -4.62 -4.46 -9.33
CA VAL A 168 -4.62 -3.77 -8.05
C VAL A 168 -5.78 -2.78 -7.99
N THR A 169 -6.56 -2.85 -6.92
CA THR A 169 -7.62 -1.87 -6.66
C THR A 169 -7.11 -0.82 -5.68
N ILE A 170 -7.30 0.45 -6.03
CA ILE A 170 -7.08 1.59 -5.12
C ILE A 170 -8.40 2.35 -4.96
N LYS A 171 -8.77 2.68 -3.73
CA LYS A 171 -9.99 3.43 -3.41
C LYS A 171 -9.71 4.44 -2.29
N GLN A 172 -10.30 5.63 -2.38
CA GLN A 172 -10.42 6.50 -1.22
C GLN A 172 -11.68 6.12 -0.44
N THR A 173 -11.59 6.06 0.88
CA THR A 173 -12.72 5.65 1.73
C THR A 173 -12.81 6.55 2.96
N ALA A 174 -14.01 6.86 3.42
CA ALA A 174 -14.25 7.68 4.61
C ALA A 174 -15.57 7.28 5.29
N LEU A 175 -15.72 7.54 6.60
CA LEU A 175 -16.93 7.16 7.35
C LEU A 175 -18.17 7.93 6.86
N GLU A 176 -18.01 9.23 6.58
CA GLU A 176 -19.08 10.12 6.09
C GLU A 176 -18.63 10.80 4.79
N PRO A 177 -18.57 10.08 3.66
CA PRO A 177 -18.00 10.62 2.44
C PRO A 177 -18.99 11.52 1.70
N ARG A 178 -18.52 12.67 1.19
CA ARG A 178 -19.31 13.53 0.30
C ARG A 178 -19.66 12.87 -1.04
N ASN A 179 -18.79 11.98 -1.53
CA ASN A 179 -19.04 11.14 -2.70
C ASN A 179 -19.33 9.71 -2.24
N LEU A 180 -20.54 9.22 -2.48
CA LEU A 180 -20.97 7.88 -2.06
C LEU A 180 -20.16 6.73 -2.69
N GLN A 181 -19.43 6.97 -3.78
CA GLN A 181 -18.49 5.97 -4.33
C GLN A 181 -17.30 5.70 -3.39
N ASN A 182 -17.05 6.60 -2.43
CA ASN A 182 -16.05 6.45 -1.39
C ASN A 182 -16.64 5.91 -0.08
N ALA A 183 -17.88 5.39 -0.10
CA ALA A 183 -18.44 4.68 1.04
C ALA A 183 -17.58 3.46 1.39
N PRO A 184 -17.38 3.18 2.69
CA PRO A 184 -16.60 2.04 3.12
C PRO A 184 -17.37 0.75 2.89
N ASP A 185 -16.64 -0.34 2.65
CA ASP A 185 -17.20 -1.67 2.92
C ASP A 185 -17.10 -2.00 4.42
N GLU A 186 -17.63 -3.14 4.84
CA GLU A 186 -17.67 -3.54 6.27
C GLU A 186 -16.27 -3.54 6.91
N TYR A 187 -15.26 -4.00 6.17
CA TYR A 187 -13.88 -4.03 6.64
C TYR A 187 -13.29 -2.62 6.78
N GLU A 188 -13.44 -1.80 5.75
CA GLU A 188 -12.96 -0.41 5.76
C GLU A 188 -13.64 0.39 6.86
N GLU A 189 -14.95 0.19 7.10
CA GLU A 189 -15.68 0.89 8.16
C GLU A 189 -15.15 0.53 9.54
N MET A 190 -14.91 -0.77 9.79
CA MET A 190 -14.29 -1.24 11.03
C MET A 190 -12.90 -0.61 11.23
N VAL A 191 -12.06 -0.62 10.18
CA VAL A 191 -10.71 -0.06 10.24
C VAL A 191 -10.73 1.45 10.46
N LEU A 192 -11.60 2.17 9.76
CA LEU A 192 -11.77 3.62 9.92
C LEU A 192 -12.25 3.99 11.33
N LYS A 193 -13.22 3.26 11.89
CA LYS A 193 -13.68 3.45 13.28
C LYS A 193 -12.55 3.23 14.29
N ARG A 194 -11.72 2.21 14.06
CA ARG A 194 -10.51 1.97 14.87
C ARG A 194 -9.54 3.15 14.76
N LEU A 195 -9.22 3.59 13.55
CA LEU A 195 -8.29 4.70 13.33
C LEU A 195 -8.78 6.02 13.93
N ALA A 196 -10.10 6.27 13.90
CA ALA A 196 -10.71 7.47 14.46
C ALA A 196 -10.69 7.52 15.99
N SER A 197 -10.52 6.36 16.66
CA SER A 197 -10.48 6.26 18.13
C SER A 197 -9.06 6.17 18.70
N GLN A 198 -8.04 6.22 17.84
CA GLN A 198 -6.64 6.08 18.21
C GLN A 198 -5.85 7.35 17.87
N PRO A 199 -4.71 7.61 18.53
CA PRO A 199 -3.80 8.66 18.10
C PRO A 199 -3.40 8.50 16.63
N SER A 200 -3.24 9.62 15.92
CA SER A 200 -2.90 9.60 14.50
C SER A 200 -1.62 8.80 14.25
N SER A 201 -1.67 7.90 13.27
CA SER A 201 -0.57 7.01 12.89
C SER A 201 -0.41 7.04 11.38
N THR A 202 0.82 7.12 10.88
CA THR A 202 1.08 7.01 9.44
C THR A 202 1.19 5.56 8.97
N MET A 203 1.16 4.59 9.89
CA MET A 203 1.36 3.19 9.55
C MET A 203 0.09 2.60 8.90
N PRO A 204 0.25 1.82 7.81
CA PRO A 204 -0.86 1.11 7.20
C PRO A 204 -1.41 0.02 8.15
N ILE A 205 -2.73 -0.19 8.13
CA ILE A 205 -3.34 -1.41 8.68
C ILE A 205 -3.43 -2.43 7.55
N VAL A 206 -2.84 -3.60 7.77
CA VAL A 206 -2.68 -4.65 6.76
C VAL A 206 -3.40 -5.93 7.21
N GLU A 207 -4.08 -6.58 6.27
CA GLU A 207 -4.66 -7.91 6.43
C GLU A 207 -4.43 -8.76 5.17
N TRP A 208 -4.20 -10.06 5.36
CA TRP A 208 -4.13 -11.05 4.29
C TRP A 208 -5.35 -11.96 4.32
N LEU A 209 -6.08 -12.03 3.21
CA LEU A 209 -7.28 -12.84 3.04
C LEU A 209 -7.02 -14.08 2.17
N GLY A 210 -7.94 -15.05 2.22
CA GLY A 210 -7.90 -16.24 1.35
C GLY A 210 -6.64 -17.10 1.53
N GLY A 211 -6.06 -17.15 2.74
CA GLY A 211 -4.81 -17.87 3.00
C GLY A 211 -3.57 -17.21 2.39
N GLY A 212 -3.58 -15.87 2.20
CA GLY A 212 -2.46 -15.12 1.63
C GLY A 212 -2.61 -14.79 0.14
N GLN A 213 -3.81 -14.95 -0.41
CA GLN A 213 -4.10 -14.69 -1.83
C GLN A 213 -4.45 -13.23 -2.13
N LEU A 214 -4.85 -12.46 -1.12
CA LEU A 214 -5.23 -11.06 -1.30
C LEU A 214 -4.71 -10.25 -0.12
N LEU A 215 -3.87 -9.26 -0.40
CA LEU A 215 -3.49 -8.22 0.55
C LEU A 215 -4.58 -7.15 0.56
N ARG A 216 -5.04 -6.75 1.74
CA ARG A 216 -5.75 -5.47 1.96
C ARG A 216 -4.88 -4.57 2.83
N ALA A 217 -4.68 -3.34 2.40
CA ALA A 217 -3.97 -2.31 3.16
C ALA A 217 -4.82 -1.04 3.23
N VAL A 218 -4.94 -0.46 4.41
CA VAL A 218 -5.66 0.81 4.65
C VAL A 218 -4.68 1.82 5.23
N VAL A 219 -4.41 2.87 4.46
CA VAL A 219 -3.48 3.94 4.83
C VAL A 219 -4.28 5.17 5.25
N PRO A 220 -4.22 5.60 6.51
CA PRO A 220 -5.04 6.71 7.00
C PRO A 220 -4.64 8.05 6.37
N ILE A 221 -5.63 8.91 6.21
CA ILE A 221 -5.47 10.31 5.83
C ILE A 221 -6.05 11.15 6.97
N TYR A 222 -5.27 12.09 7.47
CA TYR A 222 -5.68 13.03 8.51
C TYR A 222 -5.83 14.42 7.93
N TYR A 223 -6.73 15.22 8.50
CA TYR A 223 -6.89 16.61 8.11
C TYR A 223 -5.61 17.41 8.43
N SER A 224 -5.06 18.09 7.42
CA SER A 224 -4.07 19.14 7.58
C SER A 224 -4.77 20.50 7.76
N GLU A 225 -4.02 21.55 8.09
CA GLU A 225 -4.54 22.93 8.10
C GLU A 225 -5.14 23.34 6.75
N ASP A 226 -4.50 22.95 5.64
CA ASP A 226 -4.97 23.25 4.28
C ASP A 226 -6.32 22.58 3.98
N CYS A 227 -6.57 21.40 4.54
CA CYS A 227 -7.87 20.73 4.42
C CYS A 227 -9.00 21.52 5.09
N LEU A 228 -8.71 22.26 6.17
CA LEU A 228 -9.71 22.95 6.97
C LEU A 228 -10.36 24.12 6.24
N VAL A 229 -9.75 24.59 5.14
CA VAL A 229 -10.37 25.58 4.23
C VAL A 229 -11.73 25.08 3.70
N CYS A 230 -11.88 23.78 3.49
CA CYS A 230 -13.10 23.16 2.96
C CYS A 230 -13.82 22.24 3.97
N HIS A 231 -13.12 21.75 4.99
CA HIS A 231 -13.65 20.77 5.94
C HIS A 231 -13.79 21.31 7.38
N GLY A 232 -13.16 22.44 7.70
CA GLY A 232 -13.02 22.96 9.05
C GLY A 232 -14.25 23.69 9.58
N ASN A 233 -14.05 24.53 10.58
CA ASN A 233 -15.13 25.30 11.20
C ASN A 233 -15.48 26.60 10.42
N PRO A 234 -16.70 27.14 10.59
CA PRO A 234 -17.84 26.55 11.30
C PRO A 234 -18.49 25.42 10.49
N LYS A 235 -18.91 24.36 11.20
CA LYS A 235 -19.67 23.24 10.64
C LYS A 235 -20.95 23.71 9.94
N GLY A 236 -21.29 23.10 8.81
CA GLY A 236 -22.55 23.31 8.11
C GLY A 236 -22.55 24.46 7.09
N ILE A 237 -21.55 25.35 7.11
CA ILE A 237 -21.42 26.38 6.08
C ILE A 237 -20.89 25.76 4.78
N LEU A 238 -21.47 26.17 3.65
CA LEU A 238 -21.05 25.68 2.34
C LEU A 238 -19.62 26.14 2.03
N ASP A 239 -18.80 25.20 1.56
CA ASP A 239 -17.48 25.50 1.04
C ASP A 239 -17.50 25.86 -0.46
N ILE A 240 -16.31 26.03 -1.03
CA ILE A 240 -16.14 26.39 -2.45
C ILE A 240 -16.72 25.34 -3.42
N SER A 241 -16.84 24.08 -2.99
CA SER A 241 -17.44 23.00 -3.78
C SER A 241 -18.96 22.90 -3.61
N GLY A 242 -19.55 23.70 -2.71
CA GLY A 242 -20.97 23.72 -2.42
C GLY A 242 -21.42 22.65 -1.42
N TYR A 243 -20.48 22.00 -0.72
CA TYR A 243 -20.80 21.04 0.34
C TYR A 243 -20.72 21.69 1.72
N PRO A 244 -21.58 21.31 2.68
CA PRO A 244 -21.44 21.75 4.06
C PRO A 244 -20.12 21.27 4.65
N ARG A 245 -19.40 22.18 5.30
CA ARG A 245 -18.21 21.86 6.09
C ARG A 245 -18.54 20.87 7.21
N GLU A 246 -17.62 19.94 7.47
CA GLU A 246 -17.73 18.91 8.51
C GLU A 246 -17.48 19.45 9.92
N GLY A 247 -16.80 20.60 10.04
CA GLY A 247 -16.36 21.15 11.32
C GLY A 247 -15.09 20.51 11.85
N ALA A 248 -14.30 19.89 10.98
CA ALA A 248 -13.12 19.12 11.33
C ALA A 248 -12.01 19.96 11.97
N GLN A 249 -11.10 19.27 12.66
CA GLN A 249 -9.88 19.83 13.23
C GLN A 249 -8.65 19.13 12.63
N ALA A 250 -7.52 19.85 12.62
CA ALA A 250 -6.26 19.27 12.17
C ALA A 250 -5.89 18.06 13.04
N GLY A 251 -5.44 16.99 12.39
CA GLY A 251 -5.10 15.72 13.04
C GLY A 251 -6.26 14.73 13.19
N GLU A 252 -7.52 15.15 13.01
CA GLU A 252 -8.65 14.22 12.95
C GLU A 252 -8.61 13.37 11.68
N LEU A 253 -9.18 12.15 11.74
CA LEU A 253 -9.23 11.24 10.59
C LEU A 253 -10.15 11.79 9.50
N ALA A 254 -9.58 12.08 8.34
CA ALA A 254 -10.33 12.52 7.16
C ALA A 254 -10.86 11.33 6.33
N GLY A 255 -10.18 10.18 6.41
CA GLY A 255 -10.50 8.98 5.66
C GLY A 255 -9.26 8.11 5.51
N ALA A 256 -9.21 7.31 4.45
CA ALA A 256 -8.06 6.46 4.13
C ALA A 256 -7.94 6.17 2.63
N ILE A 257 -6.76 5.70 2.22
CA ILE A 257 -6.52 5.04 0.93
C ILE A 257 -6.55 3.54 1.21
N SER A 258 -7.54 2.86 0.63
CA SER A 258 -7.71 1.41 0.66
C SER A 258 -7.08 0.81 -0.60
N ILE A 259 -6.23 -0.19 -0.42
CA ILE A 259 -5.52 -0.89 -1.49
C ILE A 259 -5.78 -2.38 -1.35
N GLN A 260 -6.07 -3.03 -2.49
CA GLN A 260 -6.19 -4.47 -2.58
C GLN A 260 -5.25 -5.00 -3.66
N ILE A 261 -4.35 -5.91 -3.30
CA ILE A 261 -3.36 -6.51 -4.21
C ILE A 261 -3.53 -8.04 -4.21
N PRO A 262 -4.02 -8.64 -5.30
CA PRO A 262 -4.02 -10.09 -5.46
C PRO A 262 -2.59 -10.64 -5.47
N SER A 263 -2.37 -11.85 -4.97
CA SER A 263 -1.02 -12.46 -4.96
C SER A 263 -0.51 -12.77 -6.38
N ASP A 264 -1.40 -12.93 -7.35
CA ASP A 264 -1.11 -13.15 -8.78
C ASP A 264 -1.08 -11.83 -9.59
N HIS A 265 -0.84 -10.69 -8.95
CA HIS A 265 -0.75 -9.37 -9.61
C HIS A 265 0.48 -9.19 -10.52
N ARG A 266 1.44 -10.13 -10.46
CA ARG A 266 2.65 -10.14 -11.28
C ARG A 266 2.33 -10.53 -12.73
#